data_AF-A0A968WJB4-F1
#
_entry.id   AF-A0A968WJB4-F1
#
_cell.length_a   1.000
_cell.length_b   1.000
_cell.length_c   1.000
_cell.angle_alpha   90.00
_cell.angle_beta   90.00
_cell.angle_gamma   90.00
#
_symmetry.space_group_name_H-M   'P 1'
#
loop_
_entity.id
_entity.type
_entity.pdbx_description
1 polymer ?
#
loop_
_entity_poly.entity_id
_entity_poly.type
_entity_poly.pdbx_seq_one_letter_code
_entity_poly.pdbx_strand_id
1 'polypeptide(L)'
;MAGNSTAILTLGPSSTFNGPVTTTSPVLIFNSSTFNSTGDFAQTSNTNTGNSRGGNVFVGTSTFTNSGDADLVFGSNAADPGDTFQGSATFNDLGGGRIRVSENSAGTVFNGNATFNSSGANNAANRIQISRFNGATTTFNGTTTINNNGNSSDIHVCYDVGTLVTFNGPLILNSATTAAGDFELGRDGNVLINGSLQLNSTCADNIEMSAGNGTVTFGNGGITIGGSGFAQGQLTFRNFTQTGTTAITLALTGTGRMNVGPSSAFGGNVTFTSPRLFLSGTTFNGTAYFEKTEAVTTIAMATTHSTAQPQ
;
A
#
# COMPACT_ATOMS: atom_id res chain seq x y z
N MET A 1 -0.52 5.07 -37.13
CA MET A 1 0.84 4.47 -37.21
C MET A 1 1.20 4.03 -35.81
N ALA A 2 1.29 2.73 -35.55
CA ALA A 2 1.77 2.25 -34.26
C ALA A 2 3.22 2.71 -34.11
N GLY A 3 3.48 3.65 -33.19
CA GLY A 3 4.83 4.09 -32.88
C GLY A 3 5.68 2.92 -32.42
N ASN A 4 7.01 3.07 -32.49
CA ASN A 4 7.94 2.07 -31.98
C ASN A 4 7.70 1.86 -30.48
N SER A 5 7.08 0.74 -30.07
CA SER A 5 6.78 0.41 -28.66
C SER A 5 8.01 0.11 -27.80
N THR A 6 9.22 0.23 -28.34
CA THR A 6 10.49 -0.12 -27.68
C THR A 6 11.49 1.02 -27.64
N ALA A 7 11.16 2.23 -28.11
CA ALA A 7 12.09 3.35 -28.00
C ALA A 7 12.33 3.69 -26.53
N ILE A 8 13.61 3.87 -26.18
CA ILE A 8 14.07 4.10 -24.81
C ILE A 8 14.55 5.54 -24.66
N LEU A 9 13.99 6.26 -23.69
CA LEU A 9 14.55 7.50 -23.18
C LEU A 9 15.20 7.23 -21.82
N THR A 10 16.51 7.47 -21.74
CA THR A 10 17.27 7.40 -20.48
C THR A 10 17.62 8.80 -20.01
N LEU A 11 17.23 9.12 -18.78
CA LEU A 11 17.54 10.36 -18.08
C LEU A 11 18.63 10.08 -17.04
N GLY A 12 19.90 10.25 -17.45
CA GLY A 12 21.08 10.04 -16.62
C GLY A 12 22.15 9.17 -17.28
N PRO A 13 23.19 8.77 -16.54
CA PRO A 13 23.41 9.04 -15.11
C PRO A 13 23.87 10.48 -14.80
N SER A 14 23.66 10.94 -13.57
CA SER A 14 24.21 12.19 -13.02
C SER A 14 23.84 13.46 -13.79
N SER A 15 22.70 13.45 -14.47
CA SER A 15 22.18 14.64 -15.17
C SER A 15 21.50 15.59 -14.19
N THR A 16 21.53 16.89 -14.50
CA THR A 16 20.78 17.91 -13.76
C THR A 16 19.85 18.66 -14.70
N PHE A 17 18.56 18.65 -14.41
CA PHE A 17 17.54 19.37 -15.15
C PHE A 17 17.01 20.53 -14.31
N ASN A 18 17.37 21.76 -14.71
CA ASN A 18 16.97 22.97 -13.98
C ASN A 18 15.57 23.47 -14.34
N GLY A 19 15.17 23.30 -15.60
CA GLY A 19 13.83 23.62 -16.07
C GLY A 19 12.85 22.45 -15.88
N PRO A 20 11.55 22.68 -16.12
CA PRO A 20 10.58 21.61 -16.16
C PRO A 20 10.95 20.53 -17.18
N VAL A 21 10.64 19.28 -16.88
CA VAL A 21 10.83 18.16 -17.81
C VAL A 21 9.49 17.50 -18.08
N THR A 22 9.09 17.45 -19.35
CA THR A 22 7.90 16.73 -19.79
C THR A 22 8.29 15.75 -20.89
N THR A 23 7.93 14.49 -20.75
CA THR A 23 8.21 13.47 -21.76
C THR A 23 7.16 12.39 -21.79
N THR A 24 6.89 11.89 -23.01
CA THR A 24 6.19 10.64 -23.25
C THR A 24 7.11 9.76 -24.06
N SER A 25 7.41 8.57 -23.58
CA SER A 25 8.25 7.61 -24.29
C SER A 25 7.74 6.19 -24.06
N PRO A 26 7.97 5.26 -25.00
CA PRO A 26 7.64 3.86 -24.77
C PRO A 26 8.33 3.36 -23.51
N VAL A 27 9.65 3.50 -23.39
CA VAL A 27 10.40 3.10 -22.21
C VAL A 27 11.04 4.33 -21.57
N LEU A 28 10.85 4.51 -20.27
CA LEU A 28 11.47 5.55 -19.48
C LEU A 28 12.43 4.94 -18.47
N ILE A 29 13.66 5.47 -18.41
CA ILE A 29 14.68 5.04 -17.46
C ILE A 29 15.24 6.27 -16.76
N PHE A 30 15.22 6.26 -15.43
CA PHE A 30 15.85 7.28 -14.59
C PHE A 30 17.12 6.72 -13.95
N ASN A 31 18.23 7.44 -14.00
CA ASN A 31 19.48 7.00 -13.38
C ASN A 31 20.15 8.15 -12.65
N SER A 32 20.19 8.08 -11.32
CA SER A 32 20.98 8.95 -10.43
C SER A 32 21.01 10.44 -10.84
N SER A 33 19.87 10.99 -11.25
CA SER A 33 19.77 12.35 -11.82
C SER A 33 18.92 13.28 -10.95
N THR A 34 19.13 14.58 -11.08
CA THR A 34 18.43 15.62 -10.31
C THR A 34 17.46 16.41 -11.19
N PHE A 35 16.20 16.52 -10.75
CA PHE A 35 15.14 17.28 -11.39
C PHE A 35 14.72 18.43 -10.46
N ASN A 36 15.22 19.64 -10.74
CA ASN A 36 15.05 20.80 -9.86
C ASN A 36 13.66 21.47 -9.95
N SER A 37 12.98 21.29 -11.08
CA SER A 37 11.65 21.84 -11.35
C SER A 37 10.63 20.71 -11.55
N THR A 38 9.41 21.05 -11.96
CA THR A 38 8.32 20.09 -12.16
C THR A 38 8.70 19.02 -13.20
N GLY A 39 8.38 17.77 -12.91
CA GLY A 39 8.54 16.64 -13.82
C GLY A 39 7.20 16.01 -14.20
N ASP A 40 6.99 15.73 -15.48
CA ASP A 40 5.84 14.97 -15.99
C ASP A 40 6.35 13.89 -16.96
N PHE A 41 6.26 12.64 -16.53
CA PHE A 41 6.92 11.52 -17.18
C PHE A 41 5.90 10.42 -17.50
N ALA A 42 5.68 10.15 -18.79
CA ALA A 42 4.72 9.16 -19.25
C ALA A 42 5.38 7.99 -20.00
N GLN A 43 5.21 6.78 -19.49
CA GLN A 43 5.63 5.52 -20.11
C GLN A 43 4.47 4.88 -20.88
N THR A 44 4.73 4.34 -22.08
CA THR A 44 3.70 3.69 -22.91
C THR A 44 4.09 2.29 -23.42
N SER A 45 5.20 1.71 -22.95
CA SER A 45 5.68 0.39 -23.40
C SER A 45 4.77 -0.72 -22.93
N ASN A 46 4.64 -1.75 -23.77
CA ASN A 46 4.01 -3.03 -23.43
C ASN A 46 5.05 -4.15 -23.27
N THR A 47 6.34 -3.79 -23.22
CA THR A 47 7.48 -4.71 -23.09
C THR A 47 8.40 -4.29 -21.92
N ASN A 48 8.73 -5.25 -21.06
CA ASN A 48 9.54 -5.04 -19.85
C ASN A 48 11.03 -4.87 -20.18
N THR A 49 11.40 -3.68 -20.63
CA THR A 49 12.79 -3.34 -21.00
C THR A 49 13.36 -2.16 -20.22
N GLY A 50 12.52 -1.46 -19.44
CA GLY A 50 12.93 -0.31 -18.62
C GLY A 50 13.23 -0.70 -17.18
N ASN A 51 14.47 -0.46 -16.73
CA ASN A 51 14.87 -0.63 -15.33
C ASN A 51 15.57 0.64 -14.86
N SER A 52 14.86 1.50 -14.12
CA SER A 52 15.48 2.70 -13.54
C SER A 52 16.34 2.31 -12.34
N ARG A 53 17.55 2.84 -12.29
CA ARG A 53 18.43 2.73 -11.12
C ARG A 53 18.03 3.78 -10.10
N GLY A 54 18.52 3.60 -8.87
CA GLY A 54 18.25 4.54 -7.78
C GLY A 54 19.09 5.82 -7.83
N GLY A 55 18.98 6.61 -6.77
CA GLY A 55 19.77 7.83 -6.54
C GLY A 55 19.25 9.06 -7.26
N ASN A 56 18.04 9.01 -7.83
CA ASN A 56 17.43 10.20 -8.42
C ASN A 56 16.96 11.16 -7.32
N VAL A 57 16.98 12.46 -7.61
CA VAL A 57 16.49 13.51 -6.71
C VAL A 57 15.45 14.36 -7.43
N PHE A 58 14.20 14.25 -7.02
CA PHE A 58 13.08 15.03 -7.56
C PHE A 58 12.78 16.18 -6.60
N VAL A 59 13.32 17.37 -6.90
CA VAL A 59 13.12 18.57 -6.06
C VAL A 59 11.73 19.18 -6.30
N GLY A 60 11.35 19.31 -7.57
CA GLY A 60 10.02 19.76 -7.95
C GLY A 60 8.97 18.66 -7.86
N THR A 61 7.70 19.07 -7.89
CA THR A 61 6.57 18.12 -7.99
C THR A 61 6.74 17.24 -9.22
N SER A 62 6.56 15.93 -9.05
CA SER A 62 6.77 14.96 -10.13
C SER A 62 5.56 14.06 -10.32
N THR A 63 5.17 13.86 -11.57
CA THR A 63 4.12 12.92 -11.96
C THR A 63 4.71 11.84 -12.86
N PHE A 64 4.43 10.59 -12.54
CA PHE A 64 4.86 9.41 -13.29
C PHE A 64 3.61 8.65 -13.72
N THR A 65 3.42 8.48 -15.02
CA THR A 65 2.26 7.79 -15.58
C THR A 65 2.72 6.60 -16.39
N ASN A 66 2.25 5.40 -16.05
CA ASN A 66 2.44 4.20 -16.84
C ASN A 66 1.12 3.85 -17.54
N SER A 67 1.05 4.08 -18.85
CA SER A 67 -0.14 3.79 -19.66
C SER A 67 -0.01 2.49 -20.47
N GLY A 68 1.17 1.86 -20.44
CA GLY A 68 1.43 0.61 -21.14
C GLY A 68 1.39 -0.61 -20.22
N ASP A 69 1.52 -1.79 -20.81
CA ASP A 69 1.49 -3.07 -20.08
C ASP A 69 2.85 -3.49 -19.50
N ALA A 70 3.90 -2.70 -19.74
CA ALA A 70 5.21 -2.89 -19.12
C ALA A 70 5.25 -2.32 -17.70
N ASP A 71 6.16 -2.85 -16.90
CA ASP A 71 6.51 -2.31 -15.60
C ASP A 71 7.25 -0.97 -15.78
N LEU A 72 6.91 0.02 -14.97
CA LEU A 72 7.72 1.22 -14.70
C LEU A 72 8.42 1.02 -13.35
N VAL A 73 9.74 0.85 -13.38
CA VAL A 73 10.53 0.42 -12.22
C VAL A 73 11.45 1.53 -11.75
N PHE A 74 11.51 1.75 -10.43
CA PHE A 74 12.43 2.63 -9.72
C PHE A 74 13.26 1.83 -8.71
N GLY A 75 14.52 2.21 -8.53
CA GLY A 75 15.39 1.58 -7.53
C GLY A 75 15.64 0.09 -7.79
N SER A 76 15.85 -0.33 -9.03
CA SER A 76 15.97 -1.75 -9.43
C SER A 76 17.24 -2.46 -8.93
N ASN A 77 18.21 -1.73 -8.37
CA ASN A 77 19.50 -2.28 -7.96
C ASN A 77 19.82 -1.94 -6.50
N ALA A 78 20.08 -2.99 -5.70
CA ALA A 78 20.39 -2.89 -4.28
C ALA A 78 21.69 -2.13 -3.95
N ALA A 79 22.64 -2.05 -4.91
CA ALA A 79 23.90 -1.34 -4.70
C ALA A 79 23.78 0.18 -4.88
N ASP A 80 22.68 0.67 -5.45
CA ASP A 80 22.47 2.10 -5.67
C ASP A 80 21.72 2.72 -4.48
N PRO A 81 21.96 4.02 -4.17
CA PRO A 81 21.13 4.74 -3.20
C PRO A 81 19.66 4.75 -3.61
N GLY A 82 18.73 4.85 -2.67
CA GLY A 82 17.33 5.06 -2.96
C GLY A 82 17.04 6.41 -3.62
N ASP A 83 15.87 6.51 -4.25
CA ASP A 83 15.40 7.77 -4.85
C ASP A 83 14.91 8.74 -3.76
N THR A 84 15.05 10.04 -4.01
CA THR A 84 14.63 11.09 -3.07
C THR A 84 13.61 12.02 -3.74
N PHE A 85 12.40 12.10 -3.19
CA PHE A 85 11.33 12.98 -3.64
C PHE A 85 11.15 14.12 -2.63
N GLN A 86 11.79 15.28 -2.88
CA GLN A 86 11.61 16.47 -2.05
C GLN A 86 10.26 17.14 -2.31
N GLY A 87 9.87 17.22 -3.58
CA GLY A 87 8.55 17.66 -4.00
C GLY A 87 7.52 16.53 -3.88
N SER A 88 6.23 16.87 -4.00
CA SER A 88 5.17 15.86 -4.03
C SER A 88 5.32 14.97 -5.27
N ALA A 89 5.04 13.68 -5.10
CA ALA A 89 5.14 12.68 -6.17
C ALA A 89 3.79 12.01 -6.40
N THR A 90 3.39 11.88 -7.66
CA THR A 90 2.18 11.15 -8.08
C THR A 90 2.55 10.04 -9.04
N PHE A 91 2.12 8.81 -8.76
CA PHE A 91 2.32 7.64 -9.61
C PHE A 91 0.97 7.12 -10.08
N ASN A 92 0.78 7.05 -11.40
CA ASN A 92 -0.46 6.63 -12.04
C ASN A 92 -0.22 5.40 -12.90
N ASP A 93 -0.68 4.23 -12.46
CA ASP A 93 -0.66 3.01 -13.26
C ASP A 93 -2.01 2.85 -13.96
N LEU A 94 -2.07 3.34 -15.20
CA LEU A 94 -3.25 3.33 -16.06
C LEU A 94 -3.26 2.11 -17.01
N GLY A 95 -2.09 1.52 -17.27
CA GLY A 95 -1.92 0.35 -18.12
C GLY A 95 -2.07 -0.97 -17.38
N GLY A 96 -1.78 -2.09 -18.05
CA GLY A 96 -1.83 -3.42 -17.45
C GLY A 96 -0.55 -3.85 -16.73
N GLY A 97 0.49 -3.01 -16.72
CA GLY A 97 1.79 -3.28 -16.11
C GLY A 97 1.81 -3.03 -14.61
N ARG A 98 2.97 -2.65 -14.08
CA ARG A 98 3.12 -2.31 -12.65
C ARG A 98 3.91 -1.03 -12.52
N ILE A 99 3.66 -0.25 -11.46
CA ILE A 99 4.66 0.72 -10.99
C ILE A 99 5.35 0.13 -9.77
N ARG A 100 6.68 -0.01 -9.83
CA ARG A 100 7.49 -0.49 -8.72
C ARG A 100 8.36 0.63 -8.18
N VAL A 101 8.16 0.99 -6.92
CA VAL A 101 8.94 2.00 -6.21
C VAL A 101 9.85 1.35 -5.19
N SER A 102 11.14 1.73 -5.23
CA SER A 102 12.17 1.11 -4.41
C SER A 102 12.15 -0.41 -4.58
N GLU A 103 12.25 -0.91 -5.81
CA GLU A 103 12.10 -2.35 -6.08
C GLU A 103 13.13 -3.17 -5.29
N ASN A 104 14.39 -2.72 -5.29
CA ASN A 104 15.53 -3.43 -4.70
C ASN A 104 16.49 -2.50 -3.93
N SER A 105 16.44 -1.18 -4.15
CA SER A 105 17.30 -0.22 -3.47
C SER A 105 16.84 0.07 -2.04
N ALA A 106 17.79 0.30 -1.14
CA ALA A 106 17.54 0.80 0.20
C ALA A 106 17.52 2.34 0.23
N GLY A 107 16.68 2.91 1.10
CA GLY A 107 16.74 4.33 1.46
C GLY A 107 15.99 5.25 0.50
N THR A 108 14.93 4.78 -0.17
CA THR A 108 14.04 5.69 -0.92
C THR A 108 13.28 6.57 0.07
N VAL A 109 13.20 7.88 -0.19
CA VAL A 109 12.56 8.84 0.73
C VAL A 109 11.59 9.75 -0.01
N PHE A 110 10.37 9.86 0.52
CA PHE A 110 9.38 10.86 0.11
C PHE A 110 9.25 11.92 1.21
N ASN A 111 9.88 13.08 0.98
CA ASN A 111 9.75 14.25 1.85
C ASN A 111 8.49 15.05 1.53
N GLY A 112 8.09 15.12 0.26
CA GLY A 112 6.78 15.60 -0.16
C GLY A 112 5.67 14.55 0.02
N ASN A 113 4.44 14.93 -0.28
CA ASN A 113 3.32 13.98 -0.29
C ASN A 113 3.49 12.98 -1.42
N ALA A 114 3.08 11.73 -1.18
CA ALA A 114 3.10 10.67 -2.19
C ALA A 114 1.67 10.21 -2.49
N THR A 115 1.32 10.14 -3.77
CA THR A 115 0.04 9.58 -4.22
C THR A 115 0.30 8.45 -5.20
N PHE A 116 -0.30 7.29 -4.94
CA PHE A 116 -0.21 6.12 -5.81
C PHE A 116 -1.60 5.73 -6.28
N ASN A 117 -1.79 5.61 -7.59
CA ASN A 117 -3.05 5.27 -8.22
C ASN A 117 -2.87 4.02 -9.08
N SER A 118 -3.43 2.89 -8.63
CA SER A 118 -3.63 1.73 -9.48
C SER A 118 -5.02 1.82 -10.09
N SER A 119 -5.12 2.06 -11.39
CA SER A 119 -6.42 2.31 -12.06
C SER A 119 -6.52 1.65 -13.45
N GLY A 120 -5.64 0.71 -13.76
CA GLY A 120 -5.68 -0.02 -15.02
C GLY A 120 -6.90 -0.93 -15.10
N ALA A 121 -7.60 -0.91 -16.23
CA ALA A 121 -8.85 -1.65 -16.42
C ALA A 121 -8.67 -3.02 -17.09
N ASN A 122 -7.47 -3.31 -17.63
CA ASN A 122 -7.31 -4.28 -18.71
C ASN A 122 -6.46 -5.52 -18.35
N ASN A 123 -5.94 -5.62 -17.13
CA ASN A 123 -5.07 -6.73 -16.74
C ASN A 123 -4.99 -6.90 -15.22
N ALA A 124 -5.07 -8.15 -14.75
CA ALA A 124 -4.86 -8.52 -13.35
C ALA A 124 -3.42 -8.27 -12.84
N ALA A 125 -2.50 -7.89 -13.75
CA ALA A 125 -1.16 -7.48 -13.37
C ALA A 125 -1.06 -6.01 -12.90
N ASN A 126 -2.08 -5.15 -13.17
CA ASN A 126 -2.11 -3.74 -12.75
C ASN A 126 -1.86 -3.63 -11.24
N ARG A 127 -0.75 -3.01 -10.84
CA ARG A 127 -0.35 -3.02 -9.43
C ARG A 127 0.66 -1.95 -9.10
N ILE A 128 0.50 -1.35 -7.93
CA ILE A 128 1.57 -0.59 -7.28
C ILE A 128 2.34 -1.51 -6.33
N GLN A 129 3.67 -1.54 -6.45
CA GLN A 129 4.54 -2.26 -5.53
C GLN A 129 5.55 -1.30 -4.89
N ILE A 130 5.65 -1.33 -3.57
CA ILE A 130 6.57 -0.47 -2.80
C ILE A 130 7.46 -1.33 -1.93
N SER A 131 8.77 -1.20 -2.09
CA SER A 131 9.78 -2.03 -1.39
C SER A 131 9.55 -3.52 -1.62
N ARG A 132 9.96 -4.00 -2.81
CA ARG A 132 9.56 -5.31 -3.32
C ARG A 132 10.47 -6.45 -2.88
N PHE A 133 11.79 -6.29 -2.97
CA PHE A 133 12.78 -7.34 -2.73
C PHE A 133 13.60 -7.09 -1.46
N ASN A 134 14.22 -8.15 -0.94
CA ASN A 134 15.03 -8.12 0.28
C ASN A 134 16.05 -6.97 0.28
N GLY A 135 16.06 -6.18 1.36
CA GLY A 135 16.93 -5.02 1.53
C GLY A 135 16.31 -3.71 1.04
N ALA A 136 15.22 -3.75 0.26
CA ALA A 136 14.56 -2.55 -0.19
C ALA A 136 13.83 -1.84 0.96
N THR A 137 14.04 -0.53 1.08
CA THR A 137 13.42 0.28 2.13
C THR A 137 12.91 1.62 1.63
N THR A 138 11.73 2.03 2.10
CA THR A 138 11.11 3.33 1.75
C THR A 138 10.63 4.05 3.01
N THR A 139 10.87 5.37 3.08
CA THR A 139 10.33 6.24 4.14
C THR A 139 9.45 7.32 3.54
N PHE A 140 8.23 7.46 4.06
CA PHE A 140 7.29 8.52 3.72
C PHE A 140 7.18 9.52 4.87
N ASN A 141 7.73 10.72 4.70
CA ASN A 141 7.63 11.82 5.66
C ASN A 141 6.38 12.69 5.41
N GLY A 142 5.98 12.86 4.14
CA GLY A 142 4.71 13.49 3.79
C GLY A 142 3.50 12.55 3.95
N THR A 143 2.32 13.08 3.66
CA THR A 143 1.10 12.26 3.58
C THR A 143 1.21 11.30 2.41
N THR A 144 0.88 10.03 2.64
CA THR A 144 0.79 9.01 1.60
C THR A 144 -0.66 8.60 1.36
N THR A 145 -1.10 8.75 0.11
CA THR A 145 -2.41 8.29 -0.35
C THR A 145 -2.21 7.17 -1.35
N ILE A 146 -2.85 6.02 -1.11
CA ILE A 146 -2.81 4.88 -2.03
C ILE A 146 -4.23 4.52 -2.42
N ASN A 147 -4.48 4.56 -3.73
CA ASN A 147 -5.78 4.31 -4.34
C ASN A 147 -5.70 3.04 -5.19
N ASN A 148 -6.50 2.03 -4.83
CA ASN A 148 -6.72 0.83 -5.63
C ASN A 148 -8.09 0.92 -6.31
N ASN A 149 -8.11 1.36 -7.56
CA ASN A 149 -9.33 1.66 -8.33
C ASN A 149 -9.41 0.86 -9.64
N GLY A 150 -8.41 0.05 -9.96
CA GLY A 150 -8.36 -0.72 -11.20
C GLY A 150 -9.27 -1.95 -11.18
N ASN A 151 -9.33 -2.63 -12.31
CA ASN A 151 -10.07 -3.88 -12.45
C ASN A 151 -9.13 -5.05 -12.13
N SER A 152 -9.37 -5.74 -11.01
CA SER A 152 -8.44 -6.75 -10.48
C SER A 152 -7.01 -6.22 -10.29
N SER A 153 -6.92 -4.98 -9.81
CA SER A 153 -5.66 -4.35 -9.47
C SER A 153 -5.31 -4.60 -8.01
N ASP A 154 -4.01 -4.66 -7.71
CA ASP A 154 -3.52 -4.90 -6.36
C ASP A 154 -2.62 -3.76 -5.87
N ILE A 155 -2.39 -3.72 -4.56
CA ILE A 155 -1.36 -2.90 -3.93
C ILE A 155 -0.50 -3.81 -3.05
N HIS A 156 0.81 -3.85 -3.30
CA HIS A 156 1.74 -4.61 -2.47
C HIS A 156 2.77 -3.67 -1.83
N VAL A 157 2.74 -3.55 -0.49
CA VAL A 157 3.76 -2.84 0.28
C VAL A 157 4.53 -3.87 1.09
N CYS A 158 5.86 -3.89 0.98
CA CYS A 158 6.71 -4.85 1.70
C CYS A 158 6.35 -6.31 1.41
N TYR A 159 6.43 -6.69 0.14
CA TYR A 159 5.99 -8.02 -0.29
C TYR A 159 6.93 -9.12 0.22
N ASP A 160 8.25 -8.97 0.11
CA ASP A 160 9.21 -10.01 0.53
C ASP A 160 9.85 -9.75 1.89
N VAL A 161 10.37 -10.82 2.49
CA VAL A 161 11.18 -10.78 3.71
C VAL A 161 12.38 -9.82 3.57
N GLY A 162 12.68 -9.09 4.63
CA GLY A 162 13.79 -8.12 4.67
C GLY A 162 13.46 -6.76 4.03
N THR A 163 12.22 -6.54 3.59
CA THR A 163 11.74 -5.21 3.18
C THR A 163 11.21 -4.41 4.37
N LEU A 164 11.29 -3.08 4.29
CA LEU A 164 10.75 -2.17 5.31
C LEU A 164 10.16 -0.91 4.67
N VAL A 165 8.93 -0.58 5.04
CA VAL A 165 8.31 0.73 4.73
C VAL A 165 7.93 1.42 6.02
N THR A 166 8.31 2.69 6.13
CA THR A 166 7.95 3.56 7.26
C THR A 166 7.08 4.71 6.79
N PHE A 167 5.89 4.85 7.36
CA PHE A 167 4.99 5.98 7.16
C PHE A 167 5.07 6.91 8.38
N ASN A 168 5.88 7.96 8.28
CA ASN A 168 5.97 9.02 9.30
C ASN A 168 4.80 10.01 9.17
N GLY A 169 4.38 10.33 7.94
CA GLY A 169 3.18 11.11 7.69
C GLY A 169 1.89 10.26 7.72
N PRO A 170 0.71 10.89 7.61
CA PRO A 170 -0.57 10.20 7.51
C PRO A 170 -0.60 9.22 6.32
N LEU A 171 -1.17 8.03 6.55
CA LEU A 171 -1.43 7.02 5.54
C LEU A 171 -2.94 6.93 5.26
N ILE A 172 -3.34 7.09 4.00
CA ILE A 172 -4.72 7.00 3.54
C ILE A 172 -4.82 5.87 2.52
N LEU A 173 -5.65 4.88 2.80
CA LEU A 173 -5.92 3.75 1.91
C LEU A 173 -7.33 3.82 1.38
N ASN A 174 -7.48 3.74 0.06
CA ASN A 174 -8.77 3.71 -0.62
C ASN A 174 -8.82 2.49 -1.54
N SER A 175 -9.78 1.60 -1.32
CA SER A 175 -10.10 0.51 -2.24
C SER A 175 -11.49 0.70 -2.87
N ALA A 176 -11.54 0.78 -4.19
CA ALA A 176 -12.75 0.98 -4.98
C ALA A 176 -12.67 0.28 -6.34
N THR A 177 -12.00 -0.87 -6.40
CA THR A 177 -11.88 -1.71 -7.61
C THR A 177 -13.24 -2.23 -8.09
N THR A 178 -13.28 -2.61 -9.37
CA THR A 178 -14.49 -3.14 -10.03
C THR A 178 -14.52 -4.68 -10.15
N ALA A 179 -13.41 -5.33 -9.83
CA ALA A 179 -13.29 -6.78 -9.64
C ALA A 179 -12.26 -7.05 -8.54
N ALA A 180 -12.29 -8.27 -7.98
CA ALA A 180 -11.44 -8.63 -6.86
C ALA A 180 -9.97 -8.36 -7.13
N GLY A 181 -9.36 -7.61 -6.22
CA GLY A 181 -7.93 -7.42 -6.02
C GLY A 181 -7.62 -7.36 -4.53
N ASP A 182 -6.35 -7.13 -4.18
CA ASP A 182 -5.90 -7.13 -2.79
C ASP A 182 -5.04 -5.90 -2.45
N PHE A 183 -5.17 -5.43 -1.21
CA PHE A 183 -4.33 -4.40 -0.63
C PHE A 183 -3.53 -5.00 0.53
N GLU A 184 -2.26 -5.31 0.28
CA GLU A 184 -1.37 -5.95 1.24
C GLU A 184 -0.38 -4.94 1.83
N LEU A 185 -0.51 -4.66 3.13
CA LEU A 185 0.50 -3.98 3.93
C LEU A 185 1.33 -5.00 4.70
N GLY A 186 2.54 -5.25 4.19
CA GLY A 186 3.53 -6.14 4.79
C GLY A 186 3.20 -7.60 4.62
N ARG A 187 3.27 -8.15 3.39
CA ARG A 187 3.05 -9.59 3.19
C ARG A 187 4.09 -10.41 3.95
N ASP A 188 5.36 -10.35 3.56
CA ASP A 188 6.46 -10.97 4.32
C ASP A 188 7.45 -9.95 4.91
N GLY A 189 7.34 -8.67 4.54
CA GLY A 189 8.15 -7.59 5.09
C GLY A 189 7.45 -6.80 6.19
N ASN A 190 8.15 -5.80 6.72
CA ASN A 190 7.68 -5.02 7.87
C ASN A 190 7.15 -3.65 7.44
N VAL A 191 6.03 -3.25 8.02
CA VAL A 191 5.47 -1.90 7.85
C VAL A 191 5.42 -1.21 9.22
N LEU A 192 5.97 -0.01 9.30
CA LEU A 192 5.87 0.87 10.46
C LEU A 192 4.98 2.07 10.11
N ILE A 193 3.93 2.29 10.88
CA ILE A 193 3.00 3.41 10.72
C ILE A 193 3.11 4.29 11.97
N ASN A 194 3.77 5.43 11.84
CA ASN A 194 3.94 6.42 12.89
C ASN A 194 2.92 7.56 12.79
N GLY A 195 2.40 7.83 11.59
CA GLY A 195 1.31 8.77 11.35
C GLY A 195 -0.08 8.14 11.55
N SER A 196 -1.14 8.93 11.38
CA SER A 196 -2.52 8.42 11.40
C SER A 196 -2.79 7.49 10.23
N LEU A 197 -3.69 6.52 10.42
CA LEU A 197 -4.15 5.60 9.37
C LEU A 197 -5.63 5.82 9.08
N GLN A 198 -5.97 6.14 7.84
CA GLN A 198 -7.35 6.20 7.36
C GLN A 198 -7.61 5.06 6.37
N LEU A 199 -8.72 4.36 6.56
CA LEU A 199 -9.12 3.19 5.78
C LEU A 199 -10.47 3.45 5.10
N ASN A 200 -10.56 3.11 3.82
CA ASN A 200 -11.81 3.16 3.08
C ASN A 200 -11.92 1.98 2.13
N SER A 201 -13.09 1.34 2.07
CA SER A 201 -13.37 0.29 1.08
C SER A 201 -14.84 0.31 0.63
N THR A 202 -15.04 0.46 -0.68
CA THR A 202 -16.36 0.37 -1.33
C THR A 202 -16.47 -0.83 -2.27
N CYS A 203 -15.43 -1.67 -2.36
CA CYS A 203 -15.37 -2.87 -3.20
C CYS A 203 -15.14 -4.14 -2.36
N ALA A 204 -15.12 -5.29 -3.03
CA ALA A 204 -15.00 -6.59 -2.37
C ALA A 204 -13.56 -6.97 -1.96
N ASP A 205 -12.59 -6.10 -2.20
CA ASP A 205 -11.17 -6.35 -1.94
C ASP A 205 -10.84 -6.45 -0.46
N ASN A 206 -9.71 -7.08 -0.18
CA ASN A 206 -9.15 -7.10 1.16
C ASN A 206 -8.21 -5.91 1.38
N ILE A 207 -8.28 -5.32 2.57
CA ILE A 207 -7.23 -4.47 3.13
C ILE A 207 -6.59 -5.21 4.30
N GLU A 208 -5.36 -5.66 4.10
CA GLU A 208 -4.67 -6.62 4.96
C GLU A 208 -3.44 -6.01 5.63
N MET A 209 -3.42 -6.08 6.96
CA MET A 209 -2.31 -5.66 7.81
C MET A 209 -2.02 -6.79 8.79
N SER A 210 -1.35 -7.88 8.44
CA SER A 210 -0.59 -8.23 7.24
C SER A 210 -1.20 -9.42 6.48
N ALA A 211 -0.63 -9.80 5.32
CA ALA A 211 -1.07 -10.94 4.48
C ALA A 211 -0.20 -12.23 4.53
N GLY A 212 1.09 -12.16 4.90
CA GLY A 212 1.98 -13.34 5.13
C GLY A 212 2.79 -13.29 6.45
N ASN A 213 4.09 -13.55 6.44
CA ASN A 213 4.90 -13.56 7.68
C ASN A 213 5.36 -12.18 8.16
N GLY A 214 5.00 -11.13 7.43
CA GLY A 214 5.32 -9.75 7.74
C GLY A 214 4.66 -9.26 9.02
N THR A 215 5.04 -8.05 9.43
CA THR A 215 4.46 -7.39 10.60
C THR A 215 4.01 -5.98 10.27
N VAL A 216 2.94 -5.53 10.92
CA VAL A 216 2.51 -4.13 10.87
C VAL A 216 2.54 -3.56 12.28
N THR A 217 3.39 -2.57 12.51
CA THR A 217 3.50 -1.87 13.78
C THR A 217 2.89 -0.48 13.67
N PHE A 218 1.95 -0.15 14.55
CA PHE A 218 1.32 1.15 14.64
C PHE A 218 1.77 1.86 15.93
N GLY A 219 2.42 3.01 15.77
CA GLY A 219 3.03 3.77 16.87
C GLY A 219 2.08 4.77 17.51
N ASN A 220 1.67 5.76 16.73
CA ASN A 220 0.95 6.94 17.20
C ASN A 220 -0.14 7.37 16.20
N GLY A 221 -1.08 8.21 16.64
CA GLY A 221 -2.22 8.67 15.86
C GLY A 221 -3.48 7.81 16.06
N GLY A 222 -4.49 8.08 15.24
CA GLY A 222 -5.74 7.30 15.20
C GLY A 222 -5.78 6.39 13.97
N ILE A 223 -6.47 5.26 14.12
CA ILE A 223 -6.94 4.45 12.99
C ILE A 223 -8.42 4.77 12.81
N THR A 224 -8.80 5.22 11.61
CA THR A 224 -10.17 5.66 11.32
C THR A 224 -10.71 5.05 10.04
N ILE A 225 -12.04 4.91 9.97
CA ILE A 225 -12.74 4.76 8.71
C ILE A 225 -13.02 6.16 8.16
N GLY A 226 -12.65 6.42 6.92
CA GLY A 226 -12.85 7.73 6.29
C GLY A 226 -14.28 7.97 5.81
N GLY A 227 -14.50 9.14 5.19
CA GLY A 227 -15.83 9.57 4.75
C GLY A 227 -16.51 8.67 3.70
N SER A 228 -15.73 7.89 2.93
CA SER A 228 -16.27 6.91 1.97
C SER A 228 -16.78 5.64 2.65
N GLY A 229 -16.42 5.40 3.92
CA GLY A 229 -16.82 4.24 4.68
C GLY A 229 -16.03 2.96 4.35
N PHE A 230 -16.43 1.88 5.01
CA PHE A 230 -15.95 0.52 4.77
C PHE A 230 -17.17 -0.42 4.73
N ALA A 231 -17.75 -0.56 3.54
CA ALA A 231 -19.05 -1.23 3.34
C ALA A 231 -18.95 -2.64 2.75
N GLN A 232 -17.81 -2.97 2.13
CA GLN A 232 -17.57 -4.23 1.43
C GLN A 232 -16.11 -4.67 1.65
N GLY A 233 -15.82 -5.94 1.34
CA GLY A 233 -14.48 -6.49 1.49
C GLY A 233 -14.11 -6.87 2.92
N GLN A 234 -12.82 -7.09 3.14
CA GLN A 234 -12.29 -7.54 4.43
C GLN A 234 -11.24 -6.56 4.96
N LEU A 235 -11.38 -6.15 6.22
CA LEU A 235 -10.33 -5.48 6.97
C LEU A 235 -9.66 -6.50 7.91
N THR A 236 -8.38 -6.78 7.68
CA THR A 236 -7.64 -7.80 8.43
C THR A 236 -6.50 -7.16 9.24
N PHE A 237 -6.44 -7.45 10.54
CA PHE A 237 -5.35 -7.09 11.45
C PHE A 237 -4.61 -8.33 11.93
N ARG A 238 -3.65 -8.86 11.18
CA ARG A 238 -2.87 -10.05 11.51
C ARG A 238 -1.39 -9.71 11.69
N ASN A 239 -0.73 -10.26 12.71
CA ASN A 239 0.64 -9.83 13.08
C ASN A 239 0.72 -8.30 13.30
N PHE A 240 -0.36 -7.71 13.80
CA PHE A 240 -0.51 -6.27 13.98
C PHE A 240 -0.20 -5.91 15.42
N THR A 241 0.68 -4.93 15.64
CA THR A 241 0.98 -4.42 16.99
C THR A 241 0.75 -2.92 17.07
N GLN A 242 -0.22 -2.50 17.86
CA GLN A 242 -0.30 -1.13 18.35
C GLN A 242 0.56 -1.00 19.60
N THR A 243 1.60 -0.18 19.53
CA THR A 243 2.51 0.07 20.68
C THR A 243 2.01 1.17 21.62
N GLY A 244 1.25 2.14 21.10
CA GLY A 244 0.61 3.20 21.90
C GLY A 244 -0.73 2.79 22.51
N THR A 245 -1.32 3.68 23.32
CA THR A 245 -2.60 3.42 24.03
C THR A 245 -3.79 4.19 23.47
N THR A 246 -3.64 4.87 22.32
CA THR A 246 -4.74 5.61 21.68
C THR A 246 -5.92 4.70 21.43
N ALA A 247 -7.12 5.10 21.87
CA ALA A 247 -8.32 4.31 21.65
C ALA A 247 -8.65 4.22 20.15
N ILE A 248 -9.08 3.04 19.71
CA ILE A 248 -9.46 2.78 18.32
C ILE A 248 -10.93 2.39 18.27
N THR A 249 -11.71 3.16 17.50
CA THR A 249 -13.12 2.86 17.24
C THR A 249 -13.31 2.68 15.73
N LEU A 250 -13.70 1.47 15.31
CA LEU A 250 -13.92 1.14 13.91
C LEU A 250 -15.31 0.54 13.73
N ALA A 251 -16.07 1.13 12.80
CA ALA A 251 -17.39 0.66 12.41
C ALA A 251 -17.39 0.33 10.92
N LEU A 252 -17.54 -0.95 10.58
CA LEU A 252 -17.80 -1.41 9.22
C LEU A 252 -19.31 -1.50 9.02
N THR A 253 -19.75 -1.40 7.76
CA THR A 253 -21.16 -1.44 7.37
C THR A 253 -21.38 -2.41 6.21
N GLY A 254 -22.61 -2.51 5.73
CA GLY A 254 -22.95 -3.31 4.54
C GLY A 254 -22.61 -4.79 4.71
N THR A 255 -21.75 -5.31 3.83
CA THR A 255 -21.23 -6.68 3.89
C THR A 255 -19.80 -6.73 4.42
N GLY A 256 -19.26 -5.64 4.96
CA GLY A 256 -17.90 -5.58 5.50
C GLY A 256 -17.59 -6.71 6.50
N ARG A 257 -16.36 -7.22 6.43
CA ARG A 257 -15.84 -8.20 7.39
C ARG A 257 -14.62 -7.62 8.09
N MET A 258 -14.57 -7.75 9.40
CA MET A 258 -13.38 -7.47 10.19
C MET A 258 -12.80 -8.78 10.72
N ASN A 259 -11.52 -9.03 10.41
CA ASN A 259 -10.73 -10.14 10.92
C ASN A 259 -9.64 -9.58 11.83
N VAL A 260 -9.63 -9.97 13.11
CA VAL A 260 -8.65 -9.49 14.08
C VAL A 260 -7.80 -10.66 14.57
N GLY A 261 -6.52 -10.60 14.22
CA GLY A 261 -5.48 -11.59 14.41
C GLY A 261 -5.41 -12.68 13.33
N PRO A 262 -4.62 -13.75 13.52
CA PRO A 262 -3.82 -14.08 14.71
C PRO A 262 -2.62 -13.16 14.98
N SER A 263 -2.02 -13.35 16.16
CA SER A 263 -0.75 -12.75 16.60
C SER A 263 -0.76 -11.23 16.62
N SER A 264 -1.89 -10.65 17.04
CA SER A 264 -2.06 -9.20 17.09
C SER A 264 -2.15 -8.68 18.53
N ALA A 265 -1.81 -7.42 18.73
CA ALA A 265 -1.90 -6.73 20.01
C ALA A 265 -2.40 -5.30 19.83
N PHE A 266 -3.39 -4.91 20.63
CA PHE A 266 -3.90 -3.54 20.72
C PHE A 266 -3.54 -2.96 22.08
N GLY A 267 -2.80 -1.85 22.09
CA GLY A 267 -2.33 -1.20 23.30
C GLY A 267 -3.40 -0.34 23.99
N GLY A 268 -4.33 0.22 23.22
CA GLY A 268 -5.42 1.06 23.72
C GLY A 268 -6.76 0.34 23.92
N ASN A 269 -7.77 1.10 24.33
CA ASN A 269 -9.16 0.64 24.28
C ASN A 269 -9.59 0.42 22.82
N VAL A 270 -10.42 -0.59 22.59
CA VAL A 270 -10.98 -0.86 21.25
C VAL A 270 -12.50 -0.94 21.28
N THR A 271 -13.13 -0.39 20.24
CA THR A 271 -14.56 -0.53 19.96
C THR A 271 -14.70 -0.95 18.50
N PHE A 272 -14.97 -2.23 18.24
CA PHE A 272 -15.13 -2.74 16.88
C PHE A 272 -16.56 -3.19 16.63
N THR A 273 -17.21 -2.56 15.66
CA THR A 273 -18.55 -2.89 15.20
C THR A 273 -18.48 -3.28 13.72
N SER A 274 -18.98 -4.45 13.34
CA SER A 274 -18.91 -4.92 11.95
C SER A 274 -20.02 -5.93 11.63
N PRO A 275 -20.57 -5.96 10.40
CA PRO A 275 -21.54 -6.99 10.01
C PRO A 275 -21.01 -8.39 10.28
N ARG A 276 -19.75 -8.63 9.89
CA ARG A 276 -19.02 -9.87 10.16
C ARG A 276 -17.78 -9.55 10.98
N LEU A 277 -17.62 -10.21 12.13
CA LEU A 277 -16.48 -10.01 13.03
C LEU A 277 -15.89 -11.37 13.43
N PHE A 278 -14.59 -11.54 13.19
CA PHE A 278 -13.82 -12.72 13.54
C PHE A 278 -12.63 -12.30 14.40
N LEU A 279 -12.44 -12.97 15.54
CA LEU A 279 -11.32 -12.74 16.45
C LEU A 279 -10.50 -14.03 16.55
N SER A 280 -9.19 -13.92 16.47
CA SER A 280 -8.25 -15.04 16.58
C SER A 280 -6.96 -14.56 17.22
N GLY A 281 -6.49 -15.20 18.30
CA GLY A 281 -5.16 -14.98 18.87
C GLY A 281 -4.71 -13.52 19.02
N THR A 282 -5.55 -12.64 19.57
CA THR A 282 -5.26 -11.20 19.74
C THR A 282 -5.23 -10.82 21.22
N THR A 283 -4.27 -10.00 21.62
CA THR A 283 -4.17 -9.40 22.97
C THR A 283 -4.75 -7.99 22.96
N PHE A 284 -5.68 -7.70 23.88
CA PHE A 284 -6.23 -6.36 24.09
C PHE A 284 -5.77 -5.85 25.46
N ASN A 285 -4.91 -4.84 25.49
CA ASN A 285 -4.33 -4.30 26.74
C ASN A 285 -5.22 -3.24 27.42
N GLY A 286 -6.20 -2.71 26.68
CA GLY A 286 -7.25 -1.83 27.22
C GLY A 286 -8.62 -2.51 27.27
N THR A 287 -9.66 -1.71 27.55
CA THR A 287 -11.05 -2.18 27.47
C THR A 287 -11.42 -2.48 26.02
N ALA A 288 -12.00 -3.66 25.79
CA ALA A 288 -12.43 -4.09 24.47
C ALA A 288 -13.96 -4.23 24.39
N TYR A 289 -14.57 -3.60 23.38
CA TYR A 289 -15.95 -3.76 23.00
C TYR A 289 -16.04 -4.29 21.57
N PHE A 290 -16.86 -5.32 21.38
CA PHE A 290 -17.05 -5.99 20.10
C PHE A 290 -18.54 -6.16 19.81
N GLU A 291 -18.97 -5.73 18.63
CA GLU A 291 -20.34 -5.87 18.17
C GLU A 291 -20.37 -6.44 16.75
N LYS A 292 -21.08 -7.56 16.60
CA LYS A 292 -21.41 -8.12 15.30
C LYS A 292 -22.80 -7.64 14.91
N THR A 293 -22.93 -6.95 13.77
CA THR A 293 -24.18 -6.27 13.39
C THR A 293 -25.01 -6.95 12.31
N GLU A 294 -24.50 -7.99 11.63
CA GLU A 294 -25.34 -8.70 10.66
C GLU A 294 -26.46 -9.44 11.38
N ALA A 295 -27.68 -9.31 10.86
CA ALA A 295 -28.82 -10.08 11.34
C ALA A 295 -28.62 -11.54 10.93
N VAL A 296 -28.33 -12.41 11.90
CA VAL A 296 -28.22 -13.85 11.65
C VAL A 296 -29.63 -14.43 11.57
N THR A 297 -30.10 -14.89 10.41
CA THR A 297 -31.35 -15.66 10.29
C THR A 297 -31.21 -17.13 10.71
N THR A 298 -30.01 -17.58 11.12
CA THR A 298 -29.75 -18.95 11.61
C THR A 298 -28.79 -18.95 12.81
N ILE A 299 -29.33 -19.11 14.02
CA ILE A 299 -28.53 -19.31 15.22
C ILE A 299 -27.80 -20.65 15.13
N ALA A 300 -26.50 -20.65 14.83
CA ALA A 300 -25.64 -21.79 15.12
C ALA A 300 -25.14 -21.67 16.57
N MET A 301 -25.86 -22.25 17.53
CA MET A 301 -25.32 -22.47 18.87
C MET A 301 -24.30 -23.60 18.81
N ALA A 302 -23.01 -23.29 18.96
CA ALA A 302 -22.04 -24.29 19.35
C ALA A 302 -22.21 -24.56 20.85
N THR A 303 -23.01 -25.56 21.18
CA THR A 303 -23.09 -26.13 22.53
C THR A 303 -21.76 -26.83 22.85
N THR A 304 -20.99 -26.28 23.80
CA THR A 304 -19.99 -27.08 24.52
C THR A 304 -20.62 -27.57 25.82
N HIS A 305 -21.00 -28.85 25.84
CA HIS A 305 -21.29 -29.57 27.07
C HIS A 305 -19.94 -29.80 27.78
N SER A 306 -19.68 -29.11 28.89
CA SER A 306 -18.69 -29.58 29.86
C SER A 306 -19.37 -30.61 30.76
N THR A 307 -19.13 -31.90 30.54
CA THR A 307 -19.48 -32.93 31.50
C THR A 307 -18.56 -32.82 32.72
N ALA A 308 -19.13 -32.48 33.87
CA ALA A 308 -18.46 -32.67 35.16
C ALA A 308 -18.28 -34.18 35.41
N GLN A 309 -17.10 -34.56 35.88
CA GLN A 309 -16.72 -35.96 36.19
C GLN A 309 -17.58 -36.58 37.31
N PRO A 310 -17.74 -37.92 37.32
CA PRO A 310 -18.36 -38.62 38.44
C PRO A 310 -17.39 -38.75 39.65
N GLN A 311 -18.02 -38.94 40.80
CA GLN A 311 -17.57 -38.80 42.20
C GLN A 311 -16.13 -39.22 42.56
#